data_AF-A0A357K493-F1
#
_entry.id   AF-A0A357K493-F1
#
_cell.length_a   1.000
_cell.length_b   1.000
_cell.length_c   1.000
_cell.angle_alpha   90.00
_cell.angle_beta   90.00
_cell.angle_gamma   90.00
#
_symmetry.space_group_name_H-M   'P 1'
#
loop_
_entity.id
_entity.type
_entity.pdbx_description
1 polymer ?
#
loop_
_entity_poly.entity_id
_entity_poly.type
_entity_poly.pdbx_seq_one_letter_code
_entity_poly.pdbx_strand_id
1 'polypeptide(L)'
;MVTERACLRRSLWPLQVACSFSTARIDMTAAAPAFVSFAPGRVCLFGEHQDYLGLPVIAAAIPLGCRMVVEPRTDGVWTVCTPQVDFTWSCAAGDASLLAPESQPDASAFLRAGLQEALEAGWNVEGGGTVMCSVDLPLQAGLSSSSAMVVAWMQALARVADVALTPHELARWAHKVEVAHFGEPGGHMDHVASALGGIHRIHPDWRGEPLDLP
;
A
#
# COMPACT_ATOMS: atom_id res chain seq x y z
N MET A 1 -29.98 36.83 -18.77
CA MET A 1 -29.10 37.63 -17.89
C MET A 1 -29.52 37.29 -16.48
N VAL A 2 -28.76 36.61 -15.61
CA VAL A 2 -27.32 36.41 -15.46
C VAL A 2 -27.09 34.94 -15.09
N THR A 3 -26.03 34.37 -15.64
CA THR A 3 -25.50 33.02 -15.38
C THR A 3 -24.69 33.01 -14.09
N GLU A 4 -24.85 31.98 -13.25
CA GLU A 4 -23.93 31.73 -12.13
C GLU A 4 -23.32 30.32 -12.23
N ARG A 5 -22.04 30.32 -12.66
CA ARG A 5 -21.07 29.24 -12.49
C ARG A 5 -20.26 29.56 -11.22
N ALA A 6 -20.15 28.61 -10.30
CA ALA A 6 -19.02 28.42 -9.37
C ALA A 6 -19.35 27.16 -8.54
N CYS A 7 -18.46 26.26 -8.13
CA CYS A 7 -17.02 26.39 -7.94
C CYS A 7 -16.40 24.96 -7.92
N LEU A 8 -15.80 24.53 -9.02
CA LEU A 8 -14.80 23.46 -9.01
C LEU A 8 -13.49 24.08 -8.51
N ARG A 9 -13.10 23.80 -7.28
CA ARG A 9 -11.72 24.04 -6.82
C ARG A 9 -11.05 22.70 -6.56
N ARG A 10 -10.39 22.21 -7.62
CA ARG A 10 -9.27 21.27 -7.52
C ARG A 10 -8.18 21.96 -6.71
N SER A 11 -7.83 21.41 -5.55
CA SER A 11 -6.65 21.82 -4.80
C SER A 11 -5.41 21.30 -5.52
N LEU A 12 -4.88 22.14 -6.43
CA LEU A 12 -3.49 22.07 -6.85
C LEU A 12 -2.65 22.56 -5.66
N TRP A 13 -2.01 21.64 -4.92
CA TRP A 13 -1.05 22.00 -3.87
C TRP A 13 0.36 22.00 -4.46
N PRO A 14 1.21 22.99 -4.12
CA PRO A 14 2.52 23.18 -4.74
C PRO A 14 3.51 22.06 -4.45
N LEU A 15 4.12 21.57 -5.54
CA LEU A 15 5.36 20.81 -5.60
C LEU A 15 6.51 21.66 -5.05
N GLN A 16 6.91 21.46 -3.80
CA GLN A 16 8.20 21.93 -3.29
C GLN A 16 8.59 21.18 -2.01
N VAL A 17 8.76 19.86 -2.13
CA VAL A 17 9.65 19.09 -1.26
C VAL A 17 10.64 18.38 -2.19
N ALA A 18 11.92 18.63 -2.00
CA ALA A 18 12.99 18.16 -2.87
C ALA A 18 13.28 16.65 -2.64
N CYS A 19 12.41 15.76 -3.11
CA CYS A 19 12.92 14.53 -3.75
C CYS A 19 13.27 14.98 -5.18
N SER A 20 14.56 14.98 -5.55
CA SER A 20 15.00 15.51 -6.83
C SER A 20 14.46 14.66 -7.98
N PHE A 21 13.30 15.04 -8.52
CA PHE A 21 12.93 14.64 -9.87
C PHE A 21 13.87 15.36 -10.82
N SER A 22 14.88 14.65 -11.31
CA SER A 22 15.85 15.21 -12.24
C SER A 22 15.14 15.64 -13.52
N THR A 23 15.18 16.93 -13.84
CA THR A 23 14.83 17.47 -15.16
C THR A 23 15.95 17.28 -16.19
N ALA A 24 16.88 16.34 -15.97
CA ALA A 24 17.86 15.99 -16.98
C ALA A 24 17.14 15.34 -18.17
N ARG A 25 17.48 15.78 -19.39
CA ARG A 25 16.99 15.18 -20.63
C ARG A 25 17.29 13.68 -20.60
N ILE A 26 16.24 12.89 -20.40
CA ILE A 26 16.28 11.44 -20.38
C ILE A 26 16.58 10.98 -21.80
N ASP A 27 17.71 10.29 -21.97
CA ASP A 27 17.95 9.45 -23.12
C ASP A 27 16.82 8.40 -23.14
N MET A 28 16.00 8.40 -24.19
CA MET A 28 14.75 7.64 -24.23
C MET A 28 15.00 6.15 -24.41
N THR A 29 15.43 5.47 -23.36
CA THR A 29 15.10 4.06 -23.16
C THR A 29 13.70 3.99 -22.55
N ALA A 30 12.85 3.12 -23.08
CA ALA A 30 11.41 3.06 -22.79
C ALA A 30 11.13 2.63 -21.34
N ALA A 31 11.24 3.55 -20.37
CA ALA A 31 10.78 3.33 -19.01
C ALA A 31 9.24 3.26 -18.99
N ALA A 32 8.69 2.32 -18.22
CA ALA A 32 7.25 2.18 -18.06
C ALA A 32 6.65 3.48 -17.48
N PRO A 33 5.42 3.87 -17.90
CA PRO A 33 4.82 5.12 -17.45
C PRO A 33 4.53 5.10 -15.96
N ALA A 34 4.65 6.27 -15.33
CA ALA A 34 4.27 6.46 -13.94
C ALA A 34 2.80 6.09 -13.71
N PHE A 35 2.50 5.53 -12.53
CA PHE A 35 1.13 5.16 -12.16
C PHE A 35 0.84 5.40 -10.69
N VAL A 36 -0.44 5.24 -10.32
CA VAL A 36 -0.89 5.37 -8.93
C VAL A 36 -1.36 4.02 -8.42
N SER A 37 -0.89 3.64 -7.23
CA SER A 37 -1.45 2.61 -6.38
C SER A 37 -2.18 3.27 -5.21
N PHE A 38 -3.32 2.72 -4.81
CA PHE A 38 -4.11 3.26 -3.70
C PHE A 38 -4.77 2.13 -2.92
N ALA A 39 -4.72 2.24 -1.59
CA ALA A 39 -5.44 1.34 -0.70
C ALA A 39 -6.09 2.15 0.44
N PRO A 40 -7.40 1.96 0.68
CA PRO A 40 -8.11 2.65 1.76
C PRO A 40 -7.71 2.11 3.14
N GLY A 41 -7.81 2.95 4.16
CA GLY A 41 -7.90 2.49 5.54
C GLY A 41 -9.28 1.88 5.82
N ARG A 42 -9.51 1.49 7.07
CA ARG A 42 -10.78 0.84 7.46
C ARG A 42 -11.22 1.19 8.87
N VAL A 43 -12.51 1.05 9.11
CA VAL A 43 -13.12 1.01 10.45
C VAL A 43 -13.69 -0.37 10.73
N CYS A 44 -13.58 -0.82 11.98
CA CYS A 44 -14.28 -2.01 12.47
C CYS A 44 -15.69 -1.63 12.89
N LEU A 45 -16.70 -2.27 12.29
CA LEU A 45 -18.10 -2.09 12.65
C LEU A 45 -18.55 -3.13 13.68
N PHE A 46 -17.96 -4.32 13.65
CA PHE A 46 -18.23 -5.40 14.61
C PHE A 46 -17.06 -6.39 14.67
N GLY A 47 -16.79 -6.90 15.87
CA GLY A 47 -15.81 -7.98 16.04
C GLY A 47 -14.36 -7.51 16.22
N GLU A 48 -14.14 -6.34 16.81
CA GLU A 48 -12.80 -5.87 17.17
C GLU A 48 -12.06 -6.94 17.99
N HIS A 49 -10.78 -7.18 17.66
CA HIS A 49 -9.93 -8.18 18.31
C HIS A 49 -10.40 -9.65 18.23
N GLN A 50 -11.17 -10.04 17.21
CA GLN A 50 -11.70 -11.40 17.06
C GLN A 50 -11.23 -12.15 15.81
N ASP A 51 -10.73 -11.44 14.79
CA ASP A 51 -10.31 -12.04 13.53
C ASP A 51 -9.14 -13.03 13.71
N TYR A 52 -8.13 -12.68 14.51
CA TYR A 52 -7.04 -13.58 14.89
C TYR A 52 -7.48 -14.74 15.82
N LEU A 53 -8.70 -14.71 16.35
CA LEU A 53 -9.30 -15.82 17.09
C LEU A 53 -10.10 -16.77 16.18
N GLY A 54 -10.10 -16.54 14.86
CA GLY A 54 -10.84 -17.37 13.91
C GLY A 54 -12.34 -17.11 13.94
N LEU A 55 -12.76 -15.90 14.31
CA LEU A 55 -14.16 -15.48 14.34
C LEU A 55 -14.44 -14.43 13.24
N PRO A 56 -15.68 -14.36 12.73
CA PRO A 56 -16.04 -13.40 11.71
C PRO A 56 -16.12 -11.98 12.27
N VAL A 57 -15.76 -11.00 11.44
CA VAL A 57 -15.81 -9.57 11.75
C VAL A 57 -16.61 -8.81 10.68
N ILE A 58 -17.00 -7.57 10.97
CA ILE A 58 -17.57 -6.66 9.96
C ILE A 58 -16.71 -5.41 9.93
N ALA A 59 -16.17 -5.10 8.76
CA ALA A 59 -15.32 -3.94 8.55
C ALA A 59 -15.76 -3.15 7.31
N ALA A 60 -15.51 -1.85 7.35
CA ALA A 60 -15.79 -0.93 6.25
C ALA A 60 -14.52 -0.19 5.85
N ALA A 61 -14.19 -0.23 4.55
CA ALA A 61 -13.18 0.63 3.99
C ALA A 61 -13.67 2.10 4.01
N ILE A 62 -12.77 3.02 4.31
CA ILE A 62 -13.06 4.46 4.31
C ILE A 62 -12.41 5.14 3.09
N PRO A 63 -12.88 6.32 2.64
CA PRO A 63 -12.32 6.97 1.45
C PRO A 63 -10.91 7.55 1.65
N LEU A 64 -10.39 7.51 2.87
CA LEU A 64 -9.02 7.89 3.25
C LEU A 64 -8.12 6.64 3.21
N GLY A 65 -6.85 6.78 2.86
CA GLY A 65 -5.92 5.67 2.72
C GLY A 65 -4.49 6.07 2.41
N CYS A 66 -3.74 5.11 1.88
CA CYS A 66 -2.40 5.29 1.36
C CYS A 66 -2.43 5.41 -0.17
N ARG A 67 -1.76 6.43 -0.69
CA ARG A 67 -1.55 6.65 -2.12
C ARG A 67 -0.06 6.61 -2.42
N MET A 68 0.32 5.82 -3.42
CA MET A 68 1.69 5.71 -3.91
C MET A 68 1.72 6.09 -5.39
N VAL A 69 2.43 7.17 -5.73
CA VAL A 69 2.78 7.48 -7.11
C VAL A 69 4.10 6.78 -7.41
N VAL A 70 4.10 5.87 -8.39
CA VAL A 70 5.21 4.97 -8.68
C VAL A 70 5.76 5.28 -10.06
N GLU A 71 7.07 5.51 -10.12
CA GLU A 71 7.86 5.63 -11.33
C GLU A 71 8.82 4.44 -11.42
N PRO A 72 8.53 3.44 -12.28
CA PRO A 72 9.42 2.31 -12.47
C PRO A 72 10.80 2.74 -12.97
N ARG A 73 11.84 2.06 -12.50
CA ARG A 73 13.24 2.33 -12.86
C ARG A 73 13.91 1.08 -13.44
N THR A 74 15.17 1.23 -13.81
CA THR A 74 16.03 0.14 -14.31
C THR A 74 17.40 0.08 -13.63
N ASP A 75 17.62 0.86 -12.57
CA ASP A 75 18.88 0.91 -11.82
C ASP A 75 18.91 -0.04 -10.62
N GLY A 76 17.83 -0.80 -10.42
CA GLY A 76 17.71 -1.82 -9.39
C GLY A 76 17.52 -1.30 -7.98
N VAL A 77 17.20 -0.01 -7.83
CA VAL A 77 16.98 0.62 -6.52
C VAL A 77 15.51 0.99 -6.37
N TRP A 78 14.93 0.57 -5.25
CA TRP A 78 13.63 1.07 -4.78
C TRP A 78 13.85 2.21 -3.80
N THR A 79 13.13 3.31 -3.97
CA THR A 79 13.14 4.45 -3.05
C THR A 79 11.70 4.89 -2.79
N VAL A 80 11.33 5.02 -1.53
CA VAL A 80 10.00 5.46 -1.09
C VAL A 80 10.15 6.72 -0.25
N CYS A 81 9.69 7.86 -0.77
CA CYS A 81 9.62 9.14 -0.06
C CYS A 81 8.22 9.31 0.56
N THR A 82 8.12 9.61 1.86
CA THR A 82 6.86 10.01 2.54
C THR A 82 7.04 11.38 3.22
N PRO A 83 6.84 12.50 2.50
CA PRO A 83 7.16 13.84 3.01
C PRO A 83 6.38 14.26 4.26
N GLN A 84 5.14 13.77 4.43
CA GLN A 84 4.30 14.16 5.57
C GLN A 84 4.90 13.84 6.94
N VAL A 85 5.81 12.87 7.00
CA VAL A 85 6.44 12.39 8.23
C VAL A 85 7.97 12.40 8.15
N ASP A 86 8.54 13.13 7.18
CA ASP A 86 10.00 13.21 6.94
C ASP A 86 10.67 11.83 6.85
N PHE A 87 10.00 10.89 6.16
CA PHE A 87 10.48 9.52 6.03
C PHE A 87 10.97 9.26 4.61
N THR A 88 12.13 8.64 4.48
CA THR A 88 12.65 8.12 3.21
C THR A 88 13.28 6.75 3.45
N TRP A 89 12.87 5.77 2.66
CA TRP A 89 13.46 4.44 2.63
C TRP A 89 14.05 4.17 1.25
N SER A 90 15.18 3.45 1.22
CA SER A 90 15.81 3.01 -0.02
C SER A 90 16.45 1.64 0.15
N CYS A 91 16.36 0.79 -0.87
CA CYS A 91 16.94 -0.55 -0.89
C CYS A 91 17.26 -0.96 -2.32
N ALA A 92 18.45 -1.53 -2.56
CA ALA A 92 18.70 -2.26 -3.79
C ALA A 92 17.87 -3.54 -3.79
N ALA A 93 17.28 -3.91 -4.92
CA ALA A 93 16.43 -5.09 -5.03
C ALA A 93 17.16 -6.37 -4.60
N GLY A 94 18.41 -6.54 -5.03
CA GLY A 94 19.24 -7.69 -4.66
C GLY A 94 19.59 -7.79 -3.18
N ASP A 95 19.49 -6.69 -2.42
CA ASP A 95 19.82 -6.67 -0.99
C ASP A 95 18.60 -7.00 -0.11
N ALA A 96 17.39 -6.95 -0.67
CA ALA A 96 16.15 -7.12 0.10
C ALA A 96 16.06 -8.52 0.74
N SER A 97 16.53 -9.56 0.05
CA SER A 97 16.50 -10.95 0.51
C SER A 97 17.69 -11.37 1.40
N LEU A 98 18.66 -10.48 1.60
CA LEU A 98 19.88 -10.79 2.36
C LEU A 98 19.77 -10.49 3.86
N LEU A 99 18.71 -9.82 4.28
CA LEU A 99 18.56 -9.33 5.66
C LEU A 99 17.56 -10.19 6.42
N ALA A 100 17.88 -10.45 7.69
CA ALA A 100 16.97 -11.15 8.59
C ALA A 100 15.78 -10.23 8.95
N PRO A 101 14.58 -10.80 9.22
CA PRO A 101 13.44 -10.04 9.69
C PRO A 101 13.77 -9.25 10.96
N GLU A 102 13.30 -8.00 11.00
CA GLU A 102 13.48 -7.10 12.14
C GLU A 102 12.56 -7.51 13.31
N SER A 103 13.02 -7.33 14.56
CA SER A 103 12.26 -7.76 15.75
C SER A 103 11.12 -6.81 16.14
N GLN A 104 11.13 -5.58 15.61
CA GLN A 104 10.07 -4.59 15.78
C GLN A 104 9.84 -3.93 14.42
N PRO A 105 8.89 -4.41 13.62
CA PRO A 105 8.73 -3.93 12.25
C PRO A 105 8.19 -2.50 12.24
N ASP A 106 8.89 -1.63 11.51
CA ASP A 106 8.43 -0.29 11.17
C ASP A 106 8.02 -0.21 9.69
N ALA A 107 7.79 1.00 9.19
CA ALA A 107 7.47 1.21 7.78
C ALA A 107 8.58 0.70 6.83
N SER A 108 9.86 0.83 7.22
CA SER A 108 11.00 0.35 6.45
C SER A 108 11.01 -1.18 6.37
N ALA A 109 10.74 -1.84 7.49
CA ALA A 109 10.65 -3.29 7.58
C ALA A 109 9.54 -3.83 6.67
N PHE A 110 8.35 -3.22 6.67
CA PHE A 110 7.26 -3.63 5.79
C PHE A 110 7.57 -3.41 4.29
N LEU A 111 8.19 -2.28 3.94
CA LEU A 111 8.60 -2.01 2.55
C LEU A 111 9.63 -3.04 2.06
N ARG A 112 10.62 -3.35 2.91
CA ARG A 112 11.65 -4.36 2.63
C ARG A 112 11.04 -5.75 2.51
N ALA A 113 10.22 -6.17 3.47
CA ALA A 113 9.55 -7.47 3.46
C ALA A 113 8.66 -7.62 2.22
N GLY A 114 7.89 -6.60 1.84
CA GLY A 114 7.10 -6.63 0.61
C GLY A 114 7.96 -6.81 -0.65
N LEU A 115 9.10 -6.13 -0.73
CA LEU A 115 10.04 -6.29 -1.84
C LEU A 115 10.67 -7.68 -1.86
N GLN A 116 11.09 -8.20 -0.72
CA GLN A 116 11.63 -9.55 -0.57
C GLN A 116 10.61 -10.61 -0.99
N GLU A 117 9.38 -10.52 -0.47
CA GLU A 117 8.29 -11.45 -0.78
C GLU A 117 7.94 -11.46 -2.28
N ALA A 118 7.95 -10.30 -2.93
CA ALA A 118 7.78 -10.20 -4.38
C ALA A 118 8.94 -10.88 -5.14
N LEU A 119 10.19 -10.63 -4.76
CA LEU A 119 11.36 -11.23 -5.41
C LEU A 119 11.38 -12.77 -5.24
N GLU A 120 11.10 -13.27 -4.03
CA GLU A 120 11.01 -14.70 -3.75
C GLU A 120 9.87 -15.39 -4.52
N ALA A 121 8.79 -14.65 -4.79
CA ALA A 121 7.70 -15.10 -5.65
C ALA A 121 8.03 -15.06 -7.16
N GLY A 122 9.21 -14.58 -7.54
CA GLY A 122 9.64 -14.44 -8.93
C GLY A 122 9.01 -13.26 -9.66
N TRP A 123 8.53 -12.25 -8.93
CA TRP A 123 7.98 -11.03 -9.54
C TRP A 123 9.11 -10.19 -10.15
N ASN A 124 8.90 -9.68 -11.37
CA ASN A 124 9.87 -8.85 -12.06
C ASN A 124 9.91 -7.41 -11.48
N VAL A 125 10.52 -7.27 -10.29
CA VAL A 125 10.68 -5.99 -9.57
C VAL A 125 12.16 -5.59 -9.40
N GLU A 126 13.07 -6.33 -10.05
CA GLU A 126 14.53 -6.11 -9.99
C GLU A 126 14.98 -4.80 -10.63
N GLY A 127 14.14 -4.18 -11.48
CA GLY A 127 14.46 -2.89 -12.11
C GLY A 127 14.44 -1.71 -11.15
N GLY A 128 13.74 -1.81 -10.02
CA GLY A 128 13.61 -0.72 -9.05
C GLY A 128 12.44 0.23 -9.35
N GLY A 129 12.33 1.29 -8.54
CA GLY A 129 11.27 2.27 -8.65
C GLY A 129 11.42 3.44 -7.68
N THR A 130 11.04 4.64 -8.10
CA THR A 130 10.86 5.79 -7.21
C THR A 130 9.39 5.93 -6.85
N VAL A 131 9.09 6.04 -5.56
CA VAL A 131 7.72 6.10 -5.05
C VAL A 131 7.54 7.33 -4.18
N MET A 132 6.52 8.11 -4.48
CA MET A 132 6.01 9.15 -3.59
C MET A 132 4.80 8.60 -2.84
N CYS A 133 4.96 8.35 -1.55
CA CYS A 133 3.93 7.85 -0.65
C CYS A 133 3.24 9.02 0.08
N SER A 134 1.93 8.92 0.20
CA SER A 134 1.11 9.88 0.93
C SER A 134 -0.01 9.13 1.66
N VAL A 135 -0.21 9.45 2.93
CA VAL A 135 -1.27 8.88 3.77
C VAL A 135 -2.13 10.02 4.30
N ASP A 136 -3.44 9.96 4.06
CA ASP A 136 -4.43 10.95 4.53
C ASP A 136 -5.29 10.42 5.71
N LEU A 137 -4.85 9.31 6.31
CA LEU A 137 -5.41 8.75 7.54
C LEU A 137 -4.89 9.50 8.77
N PRO A 138 -5.78 9.90 9.72
CA PRO A 138 -5.38 10.42 11.01
C PRO A 138 -4.42 9.47 11.74
N LEU A 139 -3.30 10.01 12.23
CA LEU A 139 -2.33 9.26 13.03
C LEU A 139 -3.00 8.71 14.30
N GLN A 140 -2.67 7.47 14.67
CA GLN A 140 -3.11 6.79 15.89
C GLN A 140 -4.64 6.66 16.08
N ALA A 141 -5.42 6.77 15.01
CA ALA A 141 -6.88 6.64 15.08
C ALA A 141 -7.40 5.18 14.96
N GLY A 142 -6.51 4.18 14.94
CA GLY A 142 -6.89 2.78 14.75
C GLY A 142 -7.48 2.49 13.36
N LEU A 143 -7.13 3.29 12.34
CA LEU A 143 -7.69 3.23 10.98
C LEU A 143 -6.86 2.39 9.99
N SER A 144 -5.96 1.54 10.51
CA SER A 144 -5.11 0.64 9.71
C SER A 144 -4.21 1.34 8.70
N SER A 145 -3.52 2.40 9.11
CA SER A 145 -2.60 3.11 8.22
C SER A 145 -1.42 2.26 7.77
N SER A 146 -0.92 1.34 8.62
CA SER A 146 0.13 0.39 8.24
C SER A 146 -0.37 -0.58 7.19
N SER A 147 -1.49 -1.25 7.42
CA SER A 147 -2.05 -2.22 6.46
C SER A 147 -2.45 -1.58 5.14
N ALA A 148 -3.00 -0.34 5.15
CA ALA A 148 -3.25 0.41 3.93
C ALA A 148 -1.95 0.68 3.16
N MET A 149 -0.86 1.05 3.84
CA MET A 149 0.45 1.22 3.20
C MET A 149 0.95 -0.08 2.59
N VAL A 150 0.86 -1.20 3.32
CA VAL A 150 1.31 -2.51 2.84
C VAL A 150 0.47 -3.00 1.64
N VAL A 151 -0.85 -2.82 1.67
CA VAL A 151 -1.73 -3.16 0.54
C VAL A 151 -1.41 -2.30 -0.69
N ALA A 152 -1.22 -0.99 -0.52
CA ALA A 152 -0.81 -0.11 -1.62
C ALA A 152 0.56 -0.49 -2.17
N TRP A 153 1.49 -0.89 -1.30
CA TRP A 153 2.84 -1.32 -1.69
C TRP A 153 2.82 -2.62 -2.50
N MET A 154 2.12 -3.65 -2.02
CA MET A 154 2.00 -4.92 -2.75
C MET A 154 1.27 -4.75 -4.09
N GLN A 155 0.26 -3.88 -4.15
CA GLN A 155 -0.39 -3.52 -5.41
C GLN A 155 0.58 -2.83 -6.38
N ALA A 156 1.46 -1.95 -5.88
CA ALA A 156 2.48 -1.28 -6.69
C ALA A 156 3.50 -2.28 -7.24
N LEU A 157 4.04 -3.16 -6.40
CA LEU A 157 4.99 -4.20 -6.82
C LEU A 157 4.38 -5.15 -7.84
N ALA A 158 3.16 -5.64 -7.59
CA ALA A 158 2.44 -6.52 -8.52
C ALA A 158 2.25 -5.84 -9.89
N ARG A 159 1.92 -4.54 -9.90
CA ARG A 159 1.75 -3.78 -11.14
C ARG A 159 3.07 -3.54 -11.88
N VAL A 160 4.19 -3.31 -11.19
CA VAL A 160 5.51 -3.25 -11.83
C VAL A 160 5.88 -4.60 -12.45
N ALA A 161 5.55 -5.68 -11.76
CA ALA A 161 5.82 -7.05 -12.21
C ALA A 161 4.84 -7.59 -13.26
N ASP A 162 3.83 -6.80 -13.67
CA ASP A 162 2.72 -7.22 -14.53
C ASP A 162 1.97 -8.48 -14.02
N VAL A 163 1.84 -8.58 -12.69
CA VAL A 163 1.12 -9.66 -12.00
C VAL A 163 -0.32 -9.23 -11.70
N ALA A 164 -1.29 -9.94 -12.29
CA ALA A 164 -2.69 -9.74 -12.00
C ALA A 164 -3.08 -10.43 -10.69
N LEU A 165 -3.51 -9.65 -9.70
CA LEU A 165 -4.02 -10.16 -8.42
C LEU A 165 -5.50 -9.83 -8.26
N THR A 166 -6.27 -10.80 -7.80
CA THR A 166 -7.59 -10.55 -7.23
C THR A 166 -7.47 -9.77 -5.91
N PRO A 167 -8.51 -9.04 -5.47
CA PRO A 167 -8.50 -8.35 -4.18
C PRO A 167 -8.14 -9.27 -3.00
N HIS A 168 -8.63 -10.52 -3.00
CA HIS A 168 -8.29 -11.50 -1.96
C HIS A 168 -6.83 -11.95 -2.00
N GLU A 169 -6.23 -12.08 -3.18
CA GLU A 169 -4.80 -12.37 -3.29
C GLU A 169 -3.96 -11.20 -2.82
N LEU A 170 -4.33 -9.98 -3.17
CA LEU A 170 -3.67 -8.77 -2.67
C LEU A 170 -3.75 -8.68 -1.14
N ALA A 171 -4.92 -8.96 -0.54
CA ALA A 171 -5.07 -9.02 0.91
C ALA A 171 -4.15 -10.08 1.55
N ARG A 172 -4.06 -11.28 0.95
CA ARG A 172 -3.18 -12.35 1.43
C ARG A 172 -1.71 -11.97 1.35
N TRP A 173 -1.28 -11.32 0.27
CA TRP A 173 0.09 -10.81 0.15
C TRP A 173 0.40 -9.75 1.21
N ALA A 174 -0.50 -8.78 1.40
CA ALA A 174 -0.29 -7.74 2.38
C ALA A 174 -0.24 -8.30 3.81
N HIS A 175 -1.14 -9.22 4.16
CA HIS A 175 -1.09 -9.91 5.44
C HIS A 175 0.16 -10.77 5.59
N LYS A 176 0.61 -11.44 4.53
CA LYS A 176 1.87 -12.19 4.57
C LYS A 176 3.02 -11.28 4.97
N VAL A 177 3.11 -10.11 4.34
CA VAL A 177 4.16 -9.11 4.60
C VAL A 177 4.07 -8.51 6.01
N GLU A 178 2.89 -8.09 6.45
CA GLU A 178 2.74 -7.38 7.73
C GLU A 178 2.73 -8.32 8.93
N VAL A 179 2.15 -9.52 8.77
CA VAL A 179 1.87 -10.45 9.88
C VAL A 179 2.75 -11.69 9.80
N ALA A 180 2.61 -12.50 8.75
CA ALA A 180 3.25 -13.82 8.71
C ALA A 180 4.79 -13.73 8.63
N HIS A 181 5.31 -12.74 7.90
CA HIS A 181 6.75 -12.51 7.72
C HIS A 181 7.47 -12.20 9.04
N PHE A 182 6.80 -11.46 9.93
CA PHE A 182 7.34 -11.07 11.23
C PHE A 182 6.85 -11.97 12.39
N GLY A 183 5.94 -12.90 12.12
CA GLY A 183 5.34 -13.75 13.15
C GLY A 183 4.44 -12.99 14.14
N GLU A 184 3.85 -11.88 13.71
CA GLU A 184 2.96 -11.07 14.55
C GLU A 184 1.63 -11.81 14.82
N PRO A 185 0.98 -11.57 15.98
CA PRO A 185 -0.27 -12.24 16.35
C PRO A 185 -1.53 -11.62 15.70
N GLY A 186 -1.37 -10.94 14.55
CA GLY A 186 -2.45 -10.21 13.87
C GLY A 186 -3.40 -11.12 13.07
N GLY A 187 -4.60 -10.61 12.80
CA GLY A 187 -5.54 -11.24 11.88
C GLY A 187 -5.56 -10.53 10.51
N HIS A 188 -6.53 -10.90 9.67
CA HIS A 188 -6.62 -10.45 8.27
C HIS A 188 -7.73 -9.41 8.02
N MET A 189 -8.40 -8.89 9.05
CA MET A 189 -9.48 -7.90 8.89
C MET A 189 -9.03 -6.69 8.08
N ASP A 190 -7.87 -6.14 8.42
CA ASP A 190 -7.37 -4.86 7.88
C ASP A 190 -7.03 -4.99 6.39
N HIS A 191 -6.30 -6.06 6.05
CA HIS A 191 -5.88 -6.34 4.67
C HIS A 191 -7.07 -6.65 3.77
N VAL A 192 -8.02 -7.46 4.25
CA VAL A 192 -9.22 -7.81 3.48
C VAL A 192 -10.10 -6.58 3.28
N ALA A 193 -10.39 -5.81 4.34
CA ALA A 193 -11.20 -4.61 4.21
C ALA A 193 -10.56 -3.58 3.27
N SER A 194 -9.25 -3.38 3.38
CA SER A 194 -8.49 -2.45 2.54
C SER A 194 -8.49 -2.89 1.06
N ALA A 195 -8.22 -4.17 0.78
CA ALA A 195 -8.12 -4.65 -0.60
C ALA A 195 -9.48 -4.77 -1.32
N LEU A 196 -10.54 -5.18 -0.61
CA LEU A 196 -11.87 -5.34 -1.20
C LEU A 196 -12.62 -4.01 -1.34
N GLY A 197 -12.36 -3.05 -0.45
CA GLY A 197 -13.18 -1.84 -0.34
C GLY A 197 -14.57 -2.12 0.25
N GLY A 198 -15.46 -1.12 0.20
CA GLY A 198 -16.86 -1.28 0.62
C GLY A 198 -17.03 -1.73 2.07
N ILE A 199 -18.17 -2.38 2.36
CA ILE A 199 -18.50 -2.93 3.68
C ILE A 199 -18.65 -4.43 3.54
N HIS A 200 -17.93 -5.19 4.36
CA HIS A 200 -17.91 -6.65 4.26
C HIS A 200 -17.98 -7.30 5.64
N ARG A 201 -18.73 -8.40 5.70
CA ARG A 201 -18.51 -9.44 6.72
C ARG A 201 -17.34 -10.29 6.27
N ILE A 202 -16.27 -10.29 7.05
CA ILE A 202 -15.04 -11.03 6.77
C ILE A 202 -15.07 -12.31 7.58
N HIS A 203 -14.97 -13.45 6.89
CA HIS A 203 -15.01 -14.78 7.48
C HIS A 203 -13.58 -15.28 7.79
N PRO A 204 -13.42 -16.28 8.68
CA PRO A 204 -12.12 -16.86 9.01
C PRO A 204 -11.41 -17.50 7.81
N ASP A 205 -12.16 -17.92 6.80
CA ASP A 205 -11.67 -18.50 5.55
C ASP A 205 -11.32 -17.44 4.48
N TRP A 206 -11.10 -16.18 4.89
CA TRP A 206 -10.79 -15.01 4.03
C TRP A 206 -11.93 -14.51 3.15
N ARG A 207 -13.10 -15.19 3.13
CA ARG A 207 -14.22 -14.73 2.32
C ARG A 207 -14.72 -13.38 2.85
N GLY A 208 -14.84 -12.40 1.95
CA GLY A 208 -15.51 -11.13 2.21
C GLY A 208 -16.91 -11.19 1.62
N GLU A 209 -17.93 -11.24 2.47
CA GLU A 209 -19.33 -11.18 2.08
C GLU A 209 -19.79 -9.72 2.12
N PRO A 210 -20.13 -9.09 0.97
CA PRO A 210 -20.52 -7.69 0.93
C PRO A 210 -21.81 -7.48 1.72
N LEU A 211 -21.87 -6.36 2.46
CA LEU A 211 -23.04 -5.94 3.21
C LEU A 211 -23.53 -4.60 2.67
N ASP A 212 -24.78 -4.58 2.22
CA ASP A 212 -25.49 -3.34 1.94
C ASP A 212 -26.10 -2.86 3.26
N LEU A 213 -25.45 -1.87 3.89
CA LEU A 213 -26.04 -1.21 5.05
C LEU A 213 -27.17 -0.27 4.58
N PRO A 214 -28.31 -0.25 5.30
CA PRO A 214 -29.47 0.56 4.94
C PRO A 214 -29.23 2.07 5.05
#